data_AF-A0A841CYJ7-F1
#
_entry.id   AF-A0A841CYJ7-F1
#
_cell.length_a   1.000
_cell.length_b   1.000
_cell.length_c   1.000
_cell.angle_alpha   90.00
_cell.angle_beta   90.00
_cell.angle_gamma   90.00
#
_symmetry.space_group_name_H-M   'P 1'
#
loop_
_entity.id
_entity.type
_entity.pdbx_description
1 polymer ?
#
loop_
_entity_poly.entity_id
_entity_poly.type
_entity_poly.pdbx_seq_one_letter_code
_entity_poly.pdbx_strand_id
1 'polypeptide(L)'
;MEVLVAVIASVGALLAAIATVALLSRLRSEPKGWLAAWSAATAALCVSLGVVAAGHLIGFGAGTFRVYQLAGSLLAPLWLAAGVMQLLARRPAARLASWLLAGAFTVIALVIILLDPIRQEGKFGKTLPAAGQHWSWPPSYLLLAVHVIAAVILLAGLALAVMRWRGGDEYDTDNMHALLVLGPTGLALVGAVSFPVAGMFTVLLLLVTAAAVWYVVLRPLAPYEDEDEDDFDDDWDDQRPSRRPMPDPANDVRVAGRRAPSEPPPPLVPEQSARRSGLGDLVAEYRAGEQNVDYAARMQGDPSSDDPFGGPATGTFMAGEYGMPSAGHPFGGDDRDRNLPMTGQFGMPPADPSLGGPVTGEFGVPGLSSGEPGRPEQGPGAQSAPSLRPMPAEQAFGVPPAHAPTPAYPGPVAERPGGAGGSSRPSPSIFGLLTVFTLIDGTGEMFDRLAEETVEAVRRGEPDTLIYTCHSVKSAPLQRIVYEIYRDEVAYADHQRQAHVERFVAERQNMVLATNVIELNVNAAKVLPLPTAFRI
;
A
#
# COMPACT_ATOMS: atom_id res chain seq x y z
N MET A 1 19.21 -32.23 -24.93
CA MET A 1 19.06 -30.78 -24.69
C MET A 1 17.60 -30.35 -24.63
N GLU A 2 16.81 -30.54 -25.69
CA GLU A 2 15.41 -30.07 -25.75
C GLU A 2 14.55 -30.42 -24.52
N VAL A 3 14.56 -31.69 -24.09
CA VAL A 3 13.82 -32.15 -22.90
C VAL A 3 14.26 -31.44 -21.61
N LEU A 4 15.55 -31.14 -21.45
CA LEU A 4 16.05 -30.41 -20.29
C LEU A 4 15.54 -28.96 -20.28
N VAL A 5 15.56 -28.29 -21.45
CA VAL A 5 15.02 -26.94 -21.60
C VAL A 5 13.52 -26.92 -21.33
N ALA A 6 12.77 -27.92 -21.82
CA ALA A 6 11.35 -28.07 -21.53
C ALA A 6 11.08 -28.24 -20.03
N VAL A 7 11.84 -29.08 -19.32
CA VAL A 7 11.69 -29.28 -17.86
C VAL A 7 11.99 -27.99 -17.09
N ILE A 8 13.09 -27.28 -17.42
CA ILE A 8 13.43 -25.99 -16.79
C ILE A 8 12.30 -24.96 -17.05
N ALA A 9 11.79 -24.89 -18.28
CA ALA A 9 10.69 -24.00 -18.63
C ALA A 9 9.39 -24.35 -17.90
N SER A 10 9.04 -25.63 -17.76
CA SER A 10 7.86 -26.09 -17.00
C SER A 10 7.97 -25.75 -15.51
N VAL A 11 9.13 -26.00 -14.88
CA VAL A 11 9.36 -25.64 -13.48
C VAL A 11 9.32 -24.13 -13.28
N GLY A 12 9.95 -23.37 -14.20
CA GLY A 12 9.90 -21.91 -14.20
C GLY A 12 8.48 -21.35 -14.36
N ALA A 13 7.66 -21.94 -15.24
CA ALA A 13 6.28 -21.56 -15.43
C ALA A 13 5.42 -21.81 -14.18
N LEU A 14 5.60 -22.96 -13.51
CA LEU A 14 4.91 -23.26 -12.25
C LEU A 14 5.30 -22.30 -11.13
N LEU A 15 6.60 -21.99 -10.98
CA LEU A 15 7.09 -21.01 -10.01
C LEU A 15 6.57 -19.61 -10.31
N ALA A 16 6.58 -19.19 -11.57
CA ALA A 16 6.06 -17.89 -12.01
C ALA A 16 4.52 -17.79 -11.84
N ALA A 17 3.79 -18.90 -12.02
CA ALA A 17 2.34 -18.96 -11.77
C ALA A 17 2.03 -18.75 -10.28
N ILE A 18 2.72 -19.48 -9.39
CA ILE A 18 2.59 -19.33 -7.92
C ILE A 18 2.94 -17.90 -7.52
N ALA A 19 4.05 -17.36 -8.05
CA ALA A 19 4.48 -16.00 -7.79
C ALA A 19 3.41 -14.98 -8.23
N THR A 20 2.89 -15.10 -9.46
CA THR A 20 1.83 -14.23 -9.99
C THR A 20 0.56 -14.25 -9.13
N VAL A 21 0.11 -15.43 -8.69
CA VAL A 21 -1.09 -15.57 -7.85
C VAL A 21 -0.90 -14.88 -6.50
N ALA A 22 0.25 -15.06 -5.86
CA ALA A 22 0.51 -14.44 -4.57
C ALA A 22 0.79 -12.93 -4.66
N LEU A 23 1.47 -12.46 -5.73
CA LEU A 23 1.59 -11.03 -6.05
C LEU A 23 0.20 -10.40 -6.25
N LEU A 24 -0.69 -11.06 -6.99
CA LEU A 24 -2.05 -10.58 -7.22
C LEU A 24 -2.90 -10.63 -5.94
N SER A 25 -2.66 -11.59 -5.04
CA SER A 25 -3.27 -11.61 -3.71
C SER A 25 -2.80 -10.44 -2.85
N ARG A 26 -1.51 -10.13 -2.85
CA ARG A 26 -0.94 -8.96 -2.15
C ARG A 26 -1.46 -7.66 -2.76
N LEU A 27 -1.62 -7.57 -4.07
CA LEU A 27 -2.14 -6.37 -4.74
C LEU A 27 -3.59 -6.03 -4.34
N ARG A 28 -4.37 -7.02 -3.89
CA ARG A 28 -5.74 -6.81 -3.37
C ARG A 28 -5.77 -6.23 -1.95
N SER A 29 -4.73 -6.45 -1.15
CA SER A 29 -4.59 -5.87 0.19
C SER A 29 -3.75 -4.59 0.20
N GLU A 30 -2.78 -4.48 -0.71
CA GLU A 30 -1.83 -3.36 -0.83
C GLU A 30 -1.77 -2.90 -2.30
N PRO A 31 -2.63 -1.95 -2.72
CA PRO A 31 -2.71 -1.49 -4.11
C PRO A 31 -1.55 -0.55 -4.51
N LYS A 32 -0.32 -1.07 -4.56
CA LYS A 32 0.87 -0.30 -4.96
C LYS A 32 1.19 -0.41 -6.46
N GLY A 33 1.53 0.72 -7.08
CA GLY A 33 1.77 0.82 -8.53
C GLY A 33 2.92 -0.05 -9.05
N TRP A 34 4.04 -0.11 -8.32
CA TRP A 34 5.17 -0.98 -8.67
C TRP A 34 4.82 -2.47 -8.56
N LEU A 35 4.01 -2.84 -7.56
CA LEU A 35 3.55 -4.22 -7.34
C LEU A 35 2.63 -4.67 -8.49
N ALA A 36 1.73 -3.80 -8.96
CA ALA A 36 0.88 -4.07 -10.11
C ALA A 36 1.70 -4.30 -11.39
N ALA A 37 2.69 -3.44 -11.66
CA ALA A 37 3.57 -3.56 -12.82
C ALA A 37 4.42 -4.86 -12.78
N TRP A 38 5.00 -5.20 -11.64
CA TRP A 38 5.76 -6.45 -11.49
C TRP A 38 4.88 -7.71 -11.45
N SER A 39 3.61 -7.59 -11.06
CA SER A 39 2.61 -8.65 -11.23
C SER A 39 2.37 -8.94 -12.71
N ALA A 40 2.21 -7.90 -13.53
CA ALA A 40 2.07 -8.04 -14.99
C ALA A 40 3.33 -8.62 -15.64
N ALA A 41 4.52 -8.18 -15.21
CA ALA A 41 5.79 -8.75 -15.68
C ALA A 41 5.93 -10.25 -15.33
N THR A 42 5.59 -10.64 -14.10
CA THR A 42 5.65 -12.04 -13.65
C THR A 42 4.63 -12.92 -14.38
N ALA A 43 3.42 -12.41 -14.62
CA ALA A 43 2.40 -13.08 -15.43
C ALA A 43 2.88 -13.31 -16.88
N ALA A 44 3.53 -12.32 -17.47
CA ALA A 44 4.12 -12.43 -18.81
C ALA A 44 5.28 -13.45 -18.85
N LEU A 45 6.15 -13.47 -17.83
CA LEU A 45 7.19 -14.50 -17.69
C LEU A 45 6.59 -15.90 -17.56
N CYS A 46 5.52 -16.07 -16.78
CA CYS A 46 4.78 -17.33 -16.65
C CYS A 46 4.25 -17.83 -17.99
N VAL A 47 3.55 -16.97 -18.74
CA VAL A 47 3.01 -17.30 -20.07
C VAL A 47 4.13 -17.64 -21.05
N SER A 48 5.21 -16.87 -21.06
CA SER A 48 6.39 -17.13 -21.90
C SER A 48 7.00 -18.49 -21.60
N LEU A 49 7.31 -18.79 -20.34
CA LEU A 49 7.90 -20.06 -19.91
C LEU A 49 7.00 -21.26 -20.23
N GLY A 50 5.68 -21.14 -20.02
CA GLY A 50 4.72 -22.19 -20.38
C GLY A 50 4.69 -22.48 -21.88
N VAL A 51 4.72 -21.44 -22.72
CA VAL A 51 4.78 -21.58 -24.18
C VAL A 51 6.12 -22.14 -24.64
N VAL A 52 7.23 -21.78 -24.00
CA VAL A 52 8.55 -22.34 -24.33
C VAL A 52 8.65 -23.81 -23.94
N ALA A 53 8.06 -24.23 -22.82
CA ALA A 53 7.95 -25.63 -22.44
C ALA A 53 7.15 -26.43 -23.49
N ALA A 54 5.96 -25.94 -23.86
CA ALA A 54 5.14 -26.56 -24.89
C ALA A 54 5.86 -26.63 -26.25
N GLY A 55 6.54 -25.56 -26.65
CA GLY A 55 7.30 -25.48 -27.91
C GLY A 55 8.49 -26.43 -27.99
N HIS A 56 9.19 -26.71 -26.88
CA HIS A 56 10.27 -27.71 -26.87
C HIS A 56 9.75 -29.16 -26.81
N LEU A 57 8.55 -29.39 -26.26
CA LEU A 57 7.93 -30.73 -26.23
C LEU A 57 7.29 -31.09 -27.58
N ILE A 58 6.40 -30.23 -28.07
CA ILE A 58 5.51 -30.48 -29.21
C ILE A 58 6.11 -29.92 -30.51
N GLY A 59 6.80 -28.78 -30.42
CA GLY A 59 7.26 -27.98 -31.55
C GLY A 59 6.66 -26.56 -31.50
N PHE A 60 7.44 -25.56 -31.90
CA PHE A 60 6.93 -24.22 -32.10
C PHE A 60 6.14 -24.14 -33.42
N GLY A 61 5.14 -23.25 -33.45
CA GLY A 61 4.47 -22.76 -34.66
C GLY A 61 4.19 -21.26 -34.54
N ALA A 62 3.51 -20.70 -35.55
CA ALA A 62 3.21 -19.27 -35.64
C ALA A 62 2.55 -18.69 -34.35
N GLY A 63 1.51 -19.35 -33.82
CA GLY A 63 0.82 -18.92 -32.61
C GLY A 63 1.72 -18.91 -31.37
N THR A 64 2.42 -20.01 -31.09
CA THR A 64 3.37 -20.09 -29.96
C THR A 64 4.52 -19.10 -30.11
N PHE A 65 4.99 -18.82 -31.33
CA PHE A 65 6.00 -17.79 -31.57
C PHE A 65 5.47 -16.40 -31.20
N ARG A 66 4.25 -16.02 -31.64
CA ARG A 66 3.64 -14.74 -31.25
C ARG A 66 3.50 -14.61 -29.73
N VAL A 67 2.97 -15.62 -29.05
CA VAL A 67 2.77 -15.57 -27.59
C VAL A 67 4.10 -15.51 -26.84
N TYR A 68 5.11 -16.28 -27.28
CA TYR A 68 6.47 -16.20 -26.72
C TYR A 68 7.08 -14.79 -26.88
N GLN A 69 7.00 -14.19 -28.08
CA GLN A 69 7.55 -12.85 -28.33
C GLN A 69 6.77 -11.76 -27.58
N LEU A 70 5.43 -11.86 -27.54
CA LEU A 70 4.57 -10.94 -26.81
C LEU A 70 4.85 -11.01 -25.30
N ALA A 71 4.90 -12.20 -24.72
CA ALA A 71 5.03 -12.36 -23.28
C ALA A 71 6.47 -12.20 -22.80
N GLY A 72 7.42 -12.90 -23.43
CA GLY A 72 8.83 -12.96 -23.01
C GLY A 72 9.69 -11.80 -23.51
N SER A 73 9.53 -11.39 -24.77
CA SER A 73 10.37 -10.33 -25.36
C SER A 73 9.79 -8.94 -25.17
N LEU A 74 8.46 -8.78 -25.19
CA LEU A 74 7.80 -7.48 -25.10
C LEU A 74 7.34 -7.17 -23.67
N LEU A 75 6.32 -7.89 -23.17
CA LEU A 75 5.62 -7.54 -21.93
C LEU A 75 6.52 -7.67 -20.70
N ALA A 76 7.28 -8.76 -20.55
CA ALA A 76 8.10 -8.95 -19.38
C ALA A 76 9.17 -7.84 -19.20
N PRO A 77 10.00 -7.47 -20.19
CA PRO A 77 10.94 -6.35 -20.04
C PRO A 77 10.26 -4.99 -19.85
N LEU A 78 9.17 -4.72 -20.58
CA LEU A 78 8.44 -3.45 -20.52
C LEU A 78 7.84 -3.21 -19.13
N TRP A 79 7.13 -4.21 -18.58
CA TRP A 79 6.47 -4.09 -17.28
C TRP A 79 7.44 -4.22 -16.09
N LEU A 80 8.57 -4.93 -16.27
CA LEU A 80 9.67 -4.89 -15.30
C LEU A 80 10.23 -3.46 -15.17
N ALA A 81 10.52 -2.81 -16.30
CA ALA A 81 11.00 -1.43 -16.35
C ALA A 81 9.94 -0.43 -15.84
N ALA A 82 8.67 -0.62 -16.17
CA ALA A 82 7.57 0.20 -15.65
C ALA A 82 7.49 0.14 -14.12
N GLY A 83 7.65 -1.04 -13.51
CA GLY A 83 7.68 -1.18 -12.05
C GLY A 83 8.90 -0.50 -11.40
N VAL A 84 10.06 -0.47 -12.08
CA VAL A 84 11.23 0.31 -11.62
C VAL A 84 10.96 1.82 -11.65
N MET A 85 10.27 2.32 -12.69
CA MET A 85 9.84 3.73 -12.72
C MET A 85 8.85 4.05 -11.60
N GLN A 86 7.85 3.18 -11.36
CA GLN A 86 6.88 3.34 -10.27
C GLN A 86 7.55 3.38 -8.90
N LEU A 87 8.51 2.49 -8.65
CA LEU A 87 9.24 2.39 -7.38
C LEU A 87 10.06 3.65 -7.09
N LEU A 88 10.79 4.16 -8.09
CA LEU A 88 11.70 5.30 -7.89
C LEU A 88 11.04 6.68 -8.08
N ALA A 89 9.82 6.74 -8.60
CA ALA A 89 9.08 7.99 -8.82
C ALA A 89 8.53 8.56 -7.51
N ARG A 90 9.08 9.71 -7.09
CA ARG A 90 8.56 10.52 -5.97
C ARG A 90 7.37 11.41 -6.37
N ARG A 91 7.33 11.92 -7.61
CA ARG A 91 6.23 12.77 -8.10
C ARG A 91 5.05 11.95 -8.66
N PRO A 92 3.78 12.26 -8.32
CA PRO A 92 2.62 11.52 -8.82
C PRO A 92 2.49 11.61 -10.35
N ALA A 93 2.81 12.77 -10.94
CA ALA A 93 2.86 12.95 -12.40
C ALA A 93 3.82 11.97 -13.11
N ALA A 94 4.95 11.61 -12.48
CA ALA A 94 5.88 10.63 -13.04
C ALA A 94 5.35 9.19 -12.93
N ARG A 95 4.66 8.86 -11.83
CA ARG A 95 3.94 7.58 -11.69
C ARG A 95 2.85 7.47 -12.77
N LEU A 96 2.02 8.50 -12.94
CA LEU A 96 0.98 8.55 -13.99
C LEU A 96 1.58 8.43 -15.40
N ALA A 97 2.62 9.21 -15.71
CA ALA A 97 3.30 9.14 -17.01
C ALA A 97 3.84 7.74 -17.31
N SER A 98 4.40 7.04 -16.31
CA SER A 98 4.89 5.66 -16.50
C SER A 98 3.76 4.66 -16.80
N TRP A 99 2.58 4.81 -16.19
CA TRP A 99 1.39 4.02 -16.52
C TRP A 99 0.91 4.29 -17.95
N LEU A 100 0.79 5.57 -18.33
CA LEU A 100 0.34 5.98 -19.66
C LEU A 100 1.30 5.46 -20.75
N LEU A 101 2.62 5.60 -20.54
CA LEU A 101 3.63 5.11 -21.48
C LEU A 101 3.63 3.58 -21.57
N ALA A 102 3.67 2.85 -20.44
CA ALA A 102 3.68 1.38 -20.46
C ALA A 102 2.39 0.78 -21.04
N GLY A 103 1.24 1.38 -20.71
CA GLY A 103 -0.08 1.00 -21.23
C GLY A 103 -0.22 1.27 -22.73
N ALA A 104 0.05 2.51 -23.19
CA ALA A 104 -0.03 2.87 -24.60
C ALA A 104 0.94 2.04 -25.45
N PHE A 105 2.18 1.85 -24.99
CA PHE A 105 3.16 1.03 -25.68
C PHE A 105 2.71 -0.44 -25.75
N THR A 106 2.15 -0.99 -24.66
CA THR A 106 1.58 -2.35 -24.64
C THR A 106 0.49 -2.51 -25.70
N VAL A 107 -0.45 -1.56 -25.82
CA VAL A 107 -1.55 -1.64 -26.79
C VAL A 107 -1.03 -1.56 -28.23
N ILE A 108 -0.18 -0.57 -28.54
CA ILE A 108 0.41 -0.40 -29.88
C ILE A 108 1.21 -1.65 -30.28
N ALA A 109 2.05 -2.13 -29.36
CA ALA A 109 2.90 -3.28 -29.60
C ALA A 109 2.12 -4.59 -29.75
N LEU A 110 1.04 -4.78 -28.99
CA LEU A 110 0.14 -5.92 -29.12
C LEU A 110 -0.49 -5.97 -30.51
N VAL A 111 -0.98 -4.83 -31.02
CA VAL A 111 -1.57 -4.74 -32.37
C VAL A 111 -0.55 -5.10 -33.45
N ILE A 112 0.66 -4.53 -33.39
CA ILE A 112 1.74 -4.82 -34.34
C ILE A 112 2.13 -6.31 -34.30
N ILE A 113 2.40 -6.87 -33.11
CA ILE A 113 2.81 -8.27 -32.93
C ILE A 113 1.71 -9.27 -33.31
N LEU A 114 0.42 -8.87 -33.23
CA LEU A 114 -0.70 -9.74 -33.59
C LEU A 114 -1.06 -9.69 -35.08
N LEU A 115 -0.99 -8.53 -35.71
CA LEU A 115 -1.40 -8.35 -37.11
C LEU A 115 -0.27 -8.60 -38.12
N ASP A 116 1.00 -8.34 -37.77
CA ASP A 116 2.07 -8.43 -38.78
C ASP A 116 2.36 -9.86 -39.22
N PRO A 117 2.73 -10.08 -40.50
CA PRO A 117 2.99 -11.41 -41.04
C PRO A 117 4.30 -11.99 -40.51
N ILE A 118 4.27 -13.28 -40.18
CA ILE A 118 5.46 -14.05 -39.81
C ILE A 118 6.15 -14.52 -41.10
N ARG A 119 7.47 -14.33 -41.15
CA ARG A 119 8.32 -14.85 -42.22
C ARG A 119 8.76 -16.27 -41.88
N GLN A 120 8.85 -17.11 -42.91
CA GLN A 120 9.41 -18.46 -42.82
C GLN A 120 8.63 -19.38 -41.85
N GLU A 121 7.30 -19.30 -41.82
CA GLU A 121 6.44 -20.11 -40.92
C GLU A 121 6.69 -21.63 -41.03
N GLY A 122 7.06 -22.13 -42.21
CA GLY A 122 7.43 -23.54 -42.40
C GLY A 122 8.81 -23.95 -41.83
N LYS A 123 9.54 -23.06 -41.13
CA LYS A 123 10.86 -23.34 -40.55
C LYS A 123 10.89 -23.43 -39.02
N PHE A 124 9.73 -23.42 -38.36
CA PHE A 124 9.71 -23.68 -36.92
C PHE A 124 10.11 -25.14 -36.60
N GLY A 125 10.69 -25.35 -35.42
CA GLY A 125 11.12 -26.64 -34.92
C GLY A 125 10.92 -26.73 -33.41
N LYS A 126 11.70 -27.57 -32.71
CA LYS A 126 11.66 -27.68 -31.24
C LYS A 126 12.64 -26.76 -30.52
N THR A 127 13.48 -26.04 -31.25
CA THR A 127 14.40 -25.02 -30.72
C THR A 127 13.71 -23.66 -30.59
N LEU A 128 14.09 -22.89 -29.56
CA LEU A 128 13.59 -21.54 -29.32
C LEU A 128 13.72 -20.63 -30.57
N PRO A 129 12.62 -20.13 -31.14
CA PRO A 129 12.65 -19.34 -32.38
C PRO A 129 13.13 -17.89 -32.16
N ALA A 130 14.17 -17.49 -32.90
CA ALA A 130 14.76 -16.16 -32.81
C ALA A 130 13.94 -15.08 -33.55
N ALA A 131 13.65 -13.96 -32.87
CA ALA A 131 12.80 -12.88 -33.39
C ALA A 131 13.24 -12.39 -34.78
N GLY A 132 14.53 -12.08 -34.95
CA GLY A 132 15.08 -11.51 -36.19
C GLY A 132 15.07 -12.43 -37.42
N GLN A 133 14.76 -13.72 -37.27
CA GLN A 133 14.63 -14.65 -38.40
C GLN A 133 13.20 -14.70 -38.96
N HIS A 134 12.22 -14.41 -38.10
CA HIS A 134 10.79 -14.61 -38.36
C HIS A 134 10.01 -13.30 -38.45
N TRP A 135 10.47 -12.23 -37.81
CA TRP A 135 9.83 -10.93 -37.94
C TRP A 135 10.26 -10.15 -39.18
N SER A 136 9.37 -9.26 -39.61
CA SER A 136 9.69 -8.21 -40.57
C SER A 136 10.09 -6.93 -39.82
N TRP A 137 10.34 -5.86 -40.57
CA TRP A 137 10.74 -4.54 -40.10
C TRP A 137 9.95 -3.95 -38.90
N PRO A 138 8.61 -3.74 -38.93
CA PRO A 138 7.91 -3.12 -37.79
C PRO A 138 8.07 -3.88 -36.47
N PRO A 139 7.85 -5.20 -36.37
CA PRO A 139 7.98 -5.92 -35.11
C PRO A 139 9.43 -5.99 -34.61
N SER A 140 10.42 -6.07 -35.52
CA SER A 140 11.83 -6.09 -35.11
C SER A 140 12.30 -4.74 -34.55
N TYR A 141 11.91 -3.62 -35.15
CA TYR A 141 12.24 -2.29 -34.63
C TYR A 141 11.47 -1.97 -33.35
N LEU A 142 10.21 -2.40 -33.26
CA LEU A 142 9.39 -2.30 -32.05
C LEU A 142 10.04 -3.02 -30.86
N LEU A 143 10.41 -4.30 -31.03
CA LEU A 143 11.08 -5.06 -29.97
C LEU A 143 12.43 -4.43 -29.60
N LEU A 144 13.23 -4.01 -30.58
CA LEU A 144 14.49 -3.30 -30.33
C LEU A 144 14.27 -2.02 -29.51
N ALA A 145 13.26 -1.21 -29.84
CA ALA A 145 12.93 0.01 -29.10
C ALA A 145 12.55 -0.31 -27.64
N VAL A 146 11.72 -1.33 -27.40
CA VAL A 146 11.36 -1.78 -26.05
C VAL A 146 12.57 -2.25 -25.27
N HIS A 147 13.44 -3.06 -25.89
CA HIS A 147 14.65 -3.56 -25.27
C HIS A 147 15.61 -2.44 -24.89
N VAL A 148 15.82 -1.46 -25.78
CA VAL A 148 16.66 -0.27 -25.50
C VAL A 148 16.04 0.58 -24.38
N ILE A 149 14.74 0.89 -24.44
CA ILE A 149 14.05 1.67 -23.41
C ILE A 149 14.10 0.96 -22.05
N ALA A 150 13.77 -0.33 -22.00
CA ALA A 150 13.83 -1.12 -20.78
C ALA A 150 15.26 -1.19 -20.21
N ALA A 151 16.28 -1.40 -21.05
CA ALA A 151 17.67 -1.40 -20.60
C ALA A 151 18.11 -0.02 -20.05
N VAL A 152 17.75 1.08 -20.71
CA VAL A 152 18.05 2.43 -20.22
C VAL A 152 17.36 2.68 -18.88
N ILE A 153 16.09 2.31 -18.72
CA ILE A 153 15.34 2.46 -17.46
C ILE A 153 15.94 1.59 -16.35
N LEU A 154 16.28 0.33 -16.62
CA LEU A 154 16.89 -0.57 -15.63
C LEU A 154 18.27 -0.09 -15.19
N LEU A 155 19.10 0.39 -16.12
CA LEU A 155 20.43 0.92 -15.83
C LEU A 155 20.36 2.27 -15.09
N ALA A 156 19.53 3.21 -15.57
CA ALA A 156 19.33 4.49 -14.91
C ALA A 156 18.69 4.33 -13.53
N GLY A 157 17.71 3.43 -13.38
CA GLY A 157 17.09 3.10 -12.11
C GLY A 157 18.09 2.52 -11.11
N LEU A 158 18.89 1.53 -11.53
CA LEU A 158 19.97 0.98 -10.70
C LEU A 158 20.97 2.06 -10.27
N ALA A 159 21.41 2.92 -11.19
CA ALA A 159 22.31 4.03 -10.89
C ALA A 159 21.68 5.02 -9.89
N LEU A 160 20.42 5.42 -10.11
CA LEU A 160 19.68 6.33 -9.23
C LEU A 160 19.50 5.74 -7.83
N ALA A 161 19.15 4.46 -7.69
CA ALA A 161 18.99 3.83 -6.38
C ALA A 161 20.31 3.73 -5.62
N VAL A 162 21.41 3.36 -6.29
CA VAL A 162 22.76 3.35 -5.67
C VAL A 162 23.25 4.77 -5.32
N MET A 163 22.90 5.78 -6.11
CA MET A 163 23.22 7.18 -5.81
C MET A 163 22.41 7.69 -4.61
N ARG A 164 21.09 7.44 -4.56
CA ARG A 164 20.20 7.85 -3.48
C ARG A 164 20.57 7.18 -2.16
N TRP A 165 20.77 5.86 -2.14
CA TRP A 165 21.15 5.10 -0.95
C TRP A 165 22.32 5.71 -0.15
N ARG A 166 23.31 6.30 -0.83
CA ARG A 166 24.49 6.89 -0.15
C ARG A 166 24.20 8.08 0.76
N GLY A 167 23.05 8.73 0.61
CA GLY A 167 22.61 9.85 1.46
C GLY A 167 21.11 9.82 1.76
N GLY A 168 20.47 8.67 1.56
CA GLY A 168 19.04 8.46 1.72
C GLY A 168 18.68 7.75 3.01
N ASP A 169 17.41 7.42 3.11
CA ASP A 169 16.76 6.77 4.24
C ASP A 169 16.69 5.23 4.07
N GLU A 170 15.87 4.57 4.90
CA GLU A 170 15.62 3.14 4.82
C GLU A 170 14.87 2.76 3.53
N TYR A 171 14.00 3.63 2.99
CA TYR A 171 13.31 3.43 1.71
C TYR A 171 14.29 3.42 0.52
N ASP A 172 15.21 4.38 0.45
CA ASP A 172 16.25 4.40 -0.60
C ASP A 172 17.22 3.19 -0.46
N THR A 173 17.39 2.65 0.75
CA THR A 173 18.16 1.42 1.01
C THR A 173 17.46 0.17 0.46
N ASP A 174 16.16 0.00 0.73
CA ASP A 174 15.36 -1.10 0.19
C ASP A 174 15.24 -1.04 -1.34
N ASN A 175 15.02 0.15 -1.88
CA ASN A 175 14.98 0.38 -3.32
C ASN A 175 16.32 0.03 -3.99
N MET A 176 17.45 0.33 -3.35
CA MET A 176 18.77 -0.12 -3.81
C MET A 176 18.90 -1.65 -3.73
N HIS A 177 18.46 -2.30 -2.64
CA HIS A 177 18.49 -3.76 -2.55
C HIS A 177 17.61 -4.45 -3.60
N ALA A 178 16.46 -3.87 -3.93
CA ALA A 178 15.58 -4.33 -5.02
C ALA A 178 16.29 -4.24 -6.38
N LEU A 179 16.88 -3.10 -6.71
CA LEU A 179 17.48 -2.87 -8.03
C LEU A 179 18.86 -3.50 -8.21
N LEU A 180 19.63 -3.73 -7.14
CA LEU A 180 20.85 -4.56 -7.20
C LEU A 180 20.55 -6.01 -7.64
N VAL A 181 19.31 -6.47 -7.45
CA VAL A 181 18.84 -7.76 -7.98
C VAL A 181 18.20 -7.57 -9.35
N LEU A 182 17.17 -6.72 -9.48
CA LEU A 182 16.37 -6.60 -10.71
C LEU A 182 17.06 -5.90 -11.86
N GLY A 183 17.95 -4.94 -11.60
CA GLY A 183 18.72 -4.25 -12.62
C GLY A 183 19.60 -5.21 -13.41
N PRO A 184 20.55 -5.94 -12.78
CA PRO A 184 21.39 -6.91 -13.46
C PRO A 184 20.60 -8.07 -14.11
N THR A 185 19.59 -8.65 -13.43
CA THR A 185 18.82 -9.76 -14.00
C THR A 185 17.94 -9.30 -15.16
N GLY A 186 17.32 -8.13 -15.06
CA GLY A 186 16.52 -7.52 -16.13
C GLY A 186 17.36 -7.15 -17.35
N LEU A 187 18.54 -6.55 -17.14
CA LEU A 187 19.49 -6.25 -18.23
C LEU A 187 19.99 -7.52 -18.92
N ALA A 188 20.28 -8.58 -18.15
CA ALA A 188 20.65 -9.87 -18.70
C ALA A 188 19.51 -10.52 -19.50
N LEU A 189 18.26 -10.45 -19.01
CA LEU A 189 17.08 -10.90 -19.75
C LEU A 189 16.93 -10.14 -21.06
N VAL A 190 16.98 -8.79 -21.03
CA VAL A 190 16.93 -7.95 -22.23
C VAL A 190 17.99 -8.38 -23.24
N GLY A 191 19.25 -8.52 -22.80
CA GLY A 191 20.31 -9.02 -23.67
C GLY A 191 20.01 -10.40 -24.28
N ALA A 192 19.45 -11.33 -23.50
CA ALA A 192 19.14 -12.68 -23.95
C ALA A 192 17.90 -12.81 -24.87
N VAL A 193 17.06 -11.78 -24.97
CA VAL A 193 15.98 -11.68 -25.97
C VAL A 193 16.34 -10.80 -27.17
N SER A 194 17.33 -9.90 -27.04
CA SER A 194 17.83 -9.04 -28.13
C SER A 194 18.93 -9.68 -28.98
N PHE A 195 19.83 -10.47 -28.38
CA PHE A 195 21.03 -11.01 -29.04
C PHE A 195 20.91 -12.51 -29.35
N PRO A 196 21.64 -13.03 -30.35
CA PRO A 196 21.66 -14.46 -30.68
C PRO A 196 22.42 -15.28 -29.62
N VAL A 197 21.75 -15.59 -28.52
CA VAL A 197 22.23 -16.50 -27.47
C VAL A 197 21.59 -17.89 -27.60
N ALA A 198 22.21 -18.92 -27.01
CA ALA A 198 21.61 -20.25 -27.03
C ALA A 198 20.34 -20.29 -26.15
N GLY A 199 19.24 -20.83 -26.68
CA GLY A 199 17.92 -20.73 -26.05
C GLY A 199 17.80 -21.25 -24.62
N MET A 200 18.69 -22.17 -24.18
CA MET A 200 18.77 -22.58 -22.77
C MET A 200 19.11 -21.41 -21.84
N PHE A 201 19.98 -20.48 -22.24
CA PHE A 201 20.31 -19.29 -21.45
C PHE A 201 19.12 -18.32 -21.38
N THR A 202 18.39 -18.12 -22.49
CA THR A 202 17.18 -17.30 -22.49
C THR A 202 16.10 -17.87 -21.55
N VAL A 203 15.88 -19.18 -21.57
CA VAL A 203 14.93 -19.85 -20.65
C VAL A 203 15.37 -19.75 -19.20
N LEU A 204 16.66 -19.95 -18.92
CA LEU A 204 17.21 -19.81 -17.58
C LEU A 204 17.09 -18.37 -17.07
N LEU A 205 17.29 -17.36 -17.93
CA LEU A 205 17.12 -15.94 -17.57
C LEU A 205 15.66 -15.52 -17.39
N LEU A 206 14.72 -16.07 -18.18
CA LEU A 206 13.28 -15.88 -17.95
C LEU A 206 12.88 -16.42 -16.56
N LEU A 207 13.36 -17.62 -16.18
CA LEU A 207 13.14 -18.21 -14.86
C LEU A 207 13.81 -17.38 -13.76
N VAL A 208 15.09 -17.02 -13.91
CA VAL A 208 15.83 -16.22 -12.93
C VAL A 208 15.19 -14.85 -12.73
N THR A 209 14.68 -14.21 -13.78
CA THR A 209 13.97 -12.92 -13.64
C THR A 209 12.66 -13.08 -12.87
N ALA A 210 11.89 -14.15 -13.10
CA ALA A 210 10.68 -14.42 -12.34
C ALA A 210 11.00 -14.68 -10.85
N ALA A 211 12.05 -15.46 -10.57
CA ALA A 211 12.54 -15.71 -9.21
C ALA A 211 13.11 -14.45 -8.54
N ALA A 212 13.75 -13.56 -9.31
CA ALA A 212 14.30 -12.29 -8.85
C ALA A 212 13.18 -11.30 -8.45
N VAL A 213 12.13 -11.17 -9.27
CA VAL A 213 10.93 -10.38 -8.92
C VAL A 213 10.26 -10.96 -7.67
N TRP A 214 10.07 -12.27 -7.62
CA TRP A 214 9.51 -12.95 -6.45
C TRP A 214 10.33 -12.68 -5.17
N TYR A 215 11.65 -12.82 -5.23
CA TYR A 215 12.56 -12.55 -4.10
C TYR A 215 12.51 -11.10 -3.62
N VAL A 216 12.43 -10.14 -4.55
CA VAL A 216 12.35 -8.72 -4.22
C VAL A 216 10.99 -8.34 -3.62
N VAL A 217 9.88 -8.93 -4.12
CA VAL A 217 8.54 -8.69 -3.57
C VAL A 217 8.30 -9.41 -2.23
N LEU A 218 9.00 -10.52 -1.95
CA LEU A 218 8.95 -11.20 -0.65
C LEU A 218 9.66 -10.43 0.46
N ARG A 219 10.54 -9.49 0.13
CA ARG A 219 11.05 -8.54 1.11
C ARG A 219 9.96 -7.51 1.42
N PRO A 220 9.80 -7.09 2.68
CA PRO A 220 9.03 -5.90 2.99
C PRO A 220 9.82 -4.69 2.44
N LEU A 221 9.64 -4.41 1.15
CA LEU A 221 10.01 -3.12 0.58
C LEU A 221 9.23 -2.08 1.36
N ALA A 222 9.94 -1.20 2.06
CA ALA A 222 9.39 -0.36 3.12
C ALA A 222 8.09 0.36 2.67
N PRO A 223 7.07 0.44 3.55
CA PRO A 223 5.75 0.90 3.16
C PRO A 223 5.80 2.34 2.66
N TYR A 224 5.39 2.57 1.42
CA TYR A 224 4.98 3.92 1.04
C TYR A 224 3.74 4.23 1.88
N GLU A 225 3.85 5.09 2.89
CA GLU A 225 2.70 5.80 3.41
C GLU A 225 2.24 6.72 2.27
N ASP A 226 0.98 6.57 1.83
CA ASP A 226 0.37 7.42 0.79
C ASP A 226 -0.39 8.59 1.45
N GLU A 227 0.16 9.05 2.58
CA GLU A 227 -0.17 10.23 3.38
C GLU A 227 1.23 10.84 3.60
N ASP A 228 1.60 12.02 3.09
CA ASP A 228 0.79 13.21 2.81
C ASP A 228 0.87 13.66 1.32
N GLU A 229 -0.26 13.98 0.68
CA GLU A 229 -0.28 14.72 -0.60
C GLU A 229 -0.34 16.25 -0.41
N ASP A 230 -0.45 16.73 0.84
CA ASP A 230 -0.58 18.13 1.23
C ASP A 230 0.62 18.64 2.05
N ASP A 231 1.84 18.52 1.52
CA ASP A 231 2.99 19.39 1.89
C ASP A 231 4.02 19.45 0.73
N PHE A 232 3.58 20.01 -0.39
CA PHE A 232 4.48 20.44 -1.48
C PHE A 232 5.11 21.81 -1.15
N ASP A 233 5.88 21.87 -0.06
CA ASP A 233 6.80 22.98 0.15
C ASP A 233 8.03 22.81 -0.76
N ASP A 234 8.18 23.74 -1.70
CA ASP A 234 9.25 23.81 -2.71
C ASP A 234 10.60 24.29 -2.08
N ASP A 235 11.03 23.71 -0.96
CA ASP A 235 12.33 24.00 -0.32
C ASP A 235 13.40 22.95 -0.68
N TRP A 236 13.83 22.97 -1.95
CA TRP A 236 14.78 22.00 -2.52
C TRP A 236 16.14 22.58 -2.92
N ASP A 237 16.52 23.76 -2.42
CA ASP A 237 17.74 24.47 -2.85
C ASP A 237 18.89 24.60 -1.81
N ASP A 238 18.73 24.20 -0.54
CA ASP A 238 19.77 24.47 0.50
C ASP A 238 20.30 23.29 1.35
N GLN A 239 20.08 22.03 0.93
CA GLN A 239 20.64 20.86 1.63
C GLN A 239 22.15 20.63 1.34
N ARG A 240 23.01 21.48 1.94
CA ARG A 240 24.47 21.24 1.99
C ARG A 240 24.77 19.95 2.77
N PRO A 241 25.81 19.19 2.39
CA PRO A 241 26.13 17.91 3.03
C PRO A 241 26.52 18.12 4.50
N SER A 242 25.67 17.67 5.41
CA SER A 242 25.91 17.71 6.85
C SER A 242 27.19 16.98 7.21
N ARG A 243 28.21 17.72 7.70
CA ARG A 243 29.38 17.11 8.33
C ARG A 243 28.93 16.35 9.56
N ARG A 244 29.36 15.09 9.69
CA ARG A 244 29.18 14.30 10.92
C ARG A 244 29.64 15.11 12.14
N PRO A 245 28.91 15.06 13.28
CA PRO A 245 29.40 15.63 14.53
C PRO A 245 30.77 15.06 14.89
N MET A 246 31.72 15.94 15.14
CA MET A 246 33.03 15.56 15.67
C MET A 246 32.88 15.27 17.17
N PRO A 247 33.51 14.22 17.74
CA PRO A 247 33.45 13.99 19.18
C PRO A 247 34.13 15.15 19.91
N ASP A 248 33.47 15.70 20.93
CA ASP A 248 33.95 16.82 21.73
C ASP A 248 35.20 16.42 22.57
N PRO A 249 36.39 17.00 22.33
CA PRO A 249 37.59 16.70 23.08
C PRO A 249 37.83 17.76 24.18
N ALA A 250 36.92 17.83 25.15
CA ALA A 250 36.97 18.85 26.21
C ALA A 250 36.66 18.29 27.61
N ASN A 251 37.38 17.25 28.04
CA ASN A 251 37.37 16.84 29.45
C ASN A 251 38.75 16.39 29.96
N ASP A 252 39.78 17.21 29.67
CA ASP A 252 41.13 16.99 30.18
C ASP A 252 41.43 17.75 31.49
N VAL A 253 41.98 16.99 32.43
CA VAL A 253 42.25 17.34 33.82
C VAL A 253 43.17 18.55 33.96
N ARG A 254 42.79 19.51 34.81
CA ARG A 254 43.65 20.63 35.21
C ARG A 254 44.90 20.14 35.96
N VAL A 255 46.08 20.36 35.39
CA VAL A 255 47.37 20.27 36.10
C VAL A 255 48.11 21.61 35.97
N ALA A 256 48.63 22.12 37.08
CA ALA A 256 49.23 23.45 37.17
C ALA A 256 50.73 23.45 36.79
N GLY A 257 51.20 24.49 36.08
CA GLY A 257 52.64 24.69 35.94
C GLY A 257 53.15 25.74 34.94
N ARG A 258 53.61 26.88 35.49
CA ARG A 258 54.65 27.80 34.92
C ARG A 258 54.24 28.78 33.80
N ARG A 259 55.04 29.86 33.69
CA ARG A 259 54.71 31.17 33.09
C ARG A 259 55.90 31.69 32.26
N ALA A 260 55.65 32.27 31.08
CA ALA A 260 56.55 33.20 30.38
C ALA A 260 55.73 34.13 29.44
N PRO A 261 56.17 35.38 29.12
CA PRO A 261 55.31 36.38 28.46
C PRO A 261 55.81 36.92 27.09
N SER A 262 54.85 37.19 26.19
CA SER A 262 54.96 37.95 24.93
C SER A 262 53.56 37.97 24.24
N GLU A 263 53.10 38.95 23.45
CA GLU A 263 53.43 40.38 23.19
C GLU A 263 52.23 40.94 22.35
N PRO A 264 51.78 42.22 22.46
CA PRO A 264 50.51 42.63 21.83
C PRO A 264 50.64 42.91 20.32
N PRO A 265 49.63 42.56 19.49
CA PRO A 265 49.65 42.82 18.05
C PRO A 265 49.32 44.29 17.69
N PRO A 266 49.79 44.80 16.54
CA PRO A 266 49.54 46.17 16.08
C PRO A 266 48.15 46.36 15.45
N PRO A 267 47.65 47.61 15.33
CA PRO A 267 46.33 47.90 14.77
C PRO A 267 46.28 47.75 13.25
N LEU A 268 45.13 47.29 12.74
CA LEU A 268 44.87 47.12 11.31
C LEU A 268 44.47 48.44 10.63
N VAL A 269 45.00 48.66 9.43
CA VAL A 269 44.61 49.75 8.52
C VAL A 269 43.57 49.20 7.52
N PRO A 270 42.47 49.91 7.21
CA PRO A 270 41.44 49.39 6.30
C PRO A 270 41.78 49.67 4.84
N GLU A 271 41.89 48.61 4.01
CA GLU A 271 41.74 48.72 2.56
C GLU A 271 40.45 48.05 2.09
N GLN A 272 39.79 48.70 1.12
CA GLN A 272 38.56 48.25 0.49
C GLN A 272 38.85 47.31 -0.67
N SER A 273 38.05 46.27 -0.88
CA SER A 273 37.67 45.89 -2.24
C SER A 273 36.40 45.02 -2.31
N ALA A 274 35.73 45.11 -3.47
CA ALA A 274 34.76 44.17 -4.01
C ALA A 274 33.48 43.86 -3.19
N ARG A 275 32.44 44.68 -3.40
CA ARG A 275 31.05 44.24 -3.24
C ARG A 275 30.78 43.05 -4.20
N ARG A 276 30.20 41.96 -3.68
CA ARG A 276 29.40 41.01 -4.47
C ARG A 276 28.07 40.79 -3.74
N SER A 277 26.99 40.87 -4.51
CA SER A 277 25.61 40.78 -4.02
C SER A 277 25.33 39.41 -3.37
N GLY A 278 24.51 39.44 -2.32
CA GLY A 278 23.93 38.28 -1.64
C GLY A 278 22.53 38.64 -1.13
N LEU A 279 21.69 37.62 -0.94
CA LEU A 279 20.21 37.68 -0.85
C LEU A 279 19.59 38.46 0.34
N GLY A 280 20.35 39.32 1.03
CA GLY A 280 19.85 40.13 2.14
C GLY A 280 19.11 41.42 1.74
N ASP A 281 19.35 41.94 0.53
CA ASP A 281 18.83 43.26 0.12
C ASP A 281 17.33 43.24 -0.27
N LEU A 282 16.80 42.10 -0.72
CA LEU A 282 15.38 41.98 -1.14
C LEU A 282 14.40 41.98 0.05
N VAL A 283 14.87 41.61 1.25
CA VAL A 283 14.05 41.61 2.48
C VAL A 283 13.95 43.03 3.08
N ALA A 284 14.83 43.96 2.68
CA ALA A 284 14.71 45.37 3.03
C ALA A 284 13.67 46.09 2.16
N GLU A 285 13.50 45.69 0.90
CA GLU A 285 12.61 46.35 -0.07
C GLU A 285 11.13 46.03 0.19
N TYR A 286 10.80 44.79 0.59
CA TYR A 286 9.42 44.41 0.93
C TYR A 286 8.90 45.01 2.27
N ARG A 287 9.79 45.55 3.12
CA ARG A 287 9.40 46.21 4.38
C ARG A 287 9.27 47.74 4.26
N ALA A 288 9.43 48.30 3.06
CA ALA A 288 9.41 49.74 2.80
C ALA A 288 8.37 50.18 1.74
N GLY A 289 7.38 49.32 1.47
CA GLY A 289 6.50 49.43 0.30
C GLY A 289 5.00 49.69 0.55
N GLU A 290 4.57 50.08 1.76
CA GLU A 290 3.16 50.42 2.01
C GLU A 290 3.00 51.55 3.05
N GLN A 291 2.68 52.76 2.56
CA GLN A 291 2.03 53.81 3.35
C GLN A 291 0.74 54.22 2.64
N ASN A 292 -0.34 54.35 3.41
CA ASN A 292 -1.68 54.80 3.03
C ASN A 292 -2.53 53.87 2.14
N VAL A 293 -3.04 52.78 2.75
CA VAL A 293 -4.37 52.25 2.42
C VAL A 293 -5.19 52.14 3.72
N ASP A 294 -6.22 52.97 3.85
CA ASP A 294 -7.03 53.06 5.07
C ASP A 294 -8.13 51.98 5.10
N TYR A 295 -7.78 50.79 5.61
CA TYR A 295 -8.70 49.65 5.68
C TYR A 295 -9.90 49.85 6.62
N ALA A 296 -9.91 50.89 7.48
CA ALA A 296 -11.04 51.19 8.35
C ALA A 296 -12.25 51.77 7.60
N ALA A 297 -12.05 52.33 6.40
CA ALA A 297 -13.10 53.02 5.64
C ALA A 297 -14.07 52.11 4.86
N ARG A 298 -13.88 50.78 4.85
CA ARG A 298 -14.77 49.83 4.14
C ARG A 298 -15.81 49.15 5.05
N MET A 299 -15.74 49.34 6.37
CA MET A 299 -16.64 48.70 7.35
C MET A 299 -17.70 49.65 7.92
N GLN A 300 -18.15 50.64 7.14
CA GLN A 300 -19.40 51.36 7.39
C GLN A 300 -20.40 50.98 6.28
N GLY A 301 -21.49 50.31 6.68
CA GLY A 301 -22.53 49.89 5.76
C GLY A 301 -23.46 51.04 5.37
N ASP A 302 -23.90 51.03 4.11
CA ASP A 302 -25.00 51.85 3.59
C ASP A 302 -26.14 50.91 3.16
N PRO A 303 -27.40 51.07 3.63
CA PRO A 303 -28.41 50.04 3.51
C PRO A 303 -29.35 50.26 2.31
N SER A 304 -28.92 49.91 1.08
CA SER A 304 -29.87 49.59 -0.01
C SER A 304 -29.24 48.95 -1.25
N SER A 305 -29.46 47.64 -1.43
CA SER A 305 -29.71 47.03 -2.76
C SER A 305 -30.14 45.57 -2.59
N ASP A 306 -31.32 45.22 -3.12
CA ASP A 306 -31.79 43.83 -3.24
C ASP A 306 -31.06 43.05 -4.36
N ASP A 307 -31.38 41.75 -4.42
CA ASP A 307 -31.35 40.86 -5.60
C ASP A 307 -30.05 40.06 -5.94
N PRO A 308 -30.14 38.90 -6.64
CA PRO A 308 -29.80 37.65 -5.95
C PRO A 308 -29.18 36.55 -6.84
N PHE A 309 -27.95 36.09 -6.59
CA PHE A 309 -27.47 34.70 -6.82
C PHE A 309 -25.96 34.62 -6.55
N GLY A 310 -25.48 33.57 -5.87
CA GLY A 310 -24.04 33.31 -5.73
C GLY A 310 -23.64 32.57 -4.45
N GLY A 311 -23.72 31.24 -4.48
CA GLY A 311 -23.01 30.37 -3.52
C GLY A 311 -21.58 30.04 -3.98
N PRO A 312 -20.85 29.11 -3.33
CA PRO A 312 -21.29 28.19 -2.29
C PRO A 312 -20.65 28.44 -0.91
N ALA A 313 -21.28 27.91 0.15
CA ALA A 313 -20.71 27.83 1.49
C ALA A 313 -20.59 26.37 1.94
N THR A 314 -19.39 25.97 2.35
CA THR A 314 -19.08 24.67 2.97
C THR A 314 -18.51 24.91 4.36
N GLY A 315 -19.04 24.22 5.38
CA GLY A 315 -18.55 24.34 6.76
C GLY A 315 -19.64 24.32 7.82
N THR A 316 -20.43 23.24 7.89
CA THR A 316 -21.39 23.04 9.00
C THR A 316 -20.73 22.22 10.11
N PHE A 317 -20.65 22.82 11.30
CA PHE A 317 -20.22 22.17 12.52
C PHE A 317 -21.20 21.06 12.92
N MET A 318 -20.69 19.89 13.32
CA MET A 318 -21.46 18.87 14.03
C MET A 318 -20.68 18.45 15.28
N ALA A 319 -21.17 18.87 16.44
CA ALA A 319 -20.68 18.46 17.74
C ALA A 319 -21.84 17.81 18.52
N GLY A 320 -21.62 16.57 18.95
CA GLY A 320 -22.50 15.83 19.86
C GLY A 320 -23.63 15.03 19.19
N GLU A 321 -23.59 13.71 19.37
CA GLU A 321 -24.75 12.86 19.69
C GLU A 321 -24.23 11.43 19.99
N TYR A 322 -24.06 11.07 21.26
CA TYR A 322 -24.29 9.72 21.82
C TYR A 322 -24.24 9.82 23.35
N GLY A 323 -25.30 9.40 24.03
CA GLY A 323 -25.68 9.94 25.33
C GLY A 323 -25.30 9.11 26.56
N MET A 324 -25.12 9.82 27.68
CA MET A 324 -25.18 9.32 29.06
C MET A 324 -26.48 9.82 29.73
N PRO A 325 -27.24 8.99 30.45
CA PRO A 325 -28.49 9.40 31.07
C PRO A 325 -28.28 10.12 32.42
N SER A 326 -29.02 11.19 32.67
CA SER A 326 -29.14 11.84 33.99
C SER A 326 -30.50 11.55 34.64
N ALA A 327 -30.50 11.40 35.96
CA ALA A 327 -31.66 10.92 36.74
C ALA A 327 -32.58 12.05 37.24
N GLY A 328 -33.90 11.81 37.28
CA GLY A 328 -34.84 12.82 37.80
C GLY A 328 -36.35 12.50 37.78
N HIS A 329 -36.81 11.50 38.56
CA HIS A 329 -38.19 11.40 39.10
C HIS A 329 -39.36 11.06 38.12
N PRO A 330 -40.56 10.62 38.59
CA PRO A 330 -40.96 9.22 38.34
C PRO A 330 -42.28 8.97 37.56
N PHE A 331 -42.39 7.73 37.08
CA PHE A 331 -43.56 6.92 36.68
C PHE A 331 -44.96 7.53 36.55
N GLY A 332 -45.60 7.26 35.40
CA GLY A 332 -47.06 7.11 35.31
C GLY A 332 -47.60 6.86 33.90
N GLY A 333 -48.21 5.69 33.68
CA GLY A 333 -49.19 5.45 32.60
C GLY A 333 -48.69 4.70 31.36
N ASP A 334 -49.35 3.58 31.05
CA ASP A 334 -49.37 2.98 29.72
C ASP A 334 -49.99 3.95 28.70
N ASP A 335 -49.47 3.96 27.46
CA ASP A 335 -50.35 3.90 26.29
C ASP A 335 -49.59 3.37 25.06
N ARG A 336 -50.26 2.52 24.28
CA ARG A 336 -49.77 2.00 23.00
C ARG A 336 -50.29 2.85 21.84
N ASP A 337 -49.68 2.66 20.68
CA ASP A 337 -50.11 3.12 19.36
C ASP A 337 -50.13 4.64 19.10
N ARG A 338 -49.08 5.15 18.43
CA ARG A 338 -49.25 6.06 17.27
C ARG A 338 -48.02 6.26 16.39
N ASN A 339 -48.32 6.37 15.09
CA ASN A 339 -47.44 6.53 13.94
C ASN A 339 -46.35 7.62 14.06
N LEU A 340 -45.18 7.31 13.49
CA LEU A 340 -44.19 8.30 13.06
C LEU A 340 -44.64 9.00 11.75
N PRO A 341 -44.48 10.32 11.60
CA PRO A 341 -44.68 11.01 10.34
C PRO A 341 -43.44 10.94 9.43
N MET A 342 -43.65 10.80 8.12
CA MET A 342 -42.61 10.98 7.08
C MET A 342 -42.57 12.41 6.56
N THR A 343 -41.36 12.92 6.35
CA THR A 343 -41.01 14.11 5.54
C THR A 343 -39.56 13.96 5.07
N GLY A 344 -39.15 14.32 3.86
CA GLY A 344 -39.91 14.82 2.70
C GLY A 344 -39.06 14.75 1.42
N GLN A 345 -39.69 14.51 0.28
CA GLN A 345 -39.04 14.16 -0.98
C GLN A 345 -39.19 15.29 -2.03
N PHE A 346 -38.08 15.91 -2.44
CA PHE A 346 -37.99 16.67 -3.70
C PHE A 346 -37.68 15.69 -4.84
N GLY A 347 -38.10 15.87 -6.10
CA GLY A 347 -38.88 16.95 -6.71
C GLY A 347 -38.46 17.12 -8.17
N MET A 348 -39.18 16.49 -9.12
CA MET A 348 -38.95 16.59 -10.57
C MET A 348 -40.30 16.70 -11.31
N PRO A 349 -40.43 17.53 -12.36
CA PRO A 349 -41.72 17.83 -12.99
C PRO A 349 -42.15 16.77 -14.03
N PRO A 350 -43.47 16.60 -14.26
CA PRO A 350 -44.00 15.68 -15.27
C PRO A 350 -44.05 16.32 -16.67
N ALA A 351 -43.94 15.47 -17.70
CA ALA A 351 -44.29 15.81 -19.09
C ALA A 351 -45.55 15.04 -19.52
N ASP A 352 -46.43 15.74 -20.24
CA ASP A 352 -47.82 15.38 -20.55
C ASP A 352 -47.94 14.38 -21.74
N PRO A 353 -48.83 13.36 -21.69
CA PRO A 353 -49.00 12.42 -22.80
C PRO A 353 -50.21 12.74 -23.69
N SER A 354 -49.98 13.02 -24.99
CA SER A 354 -50.69 12.44 -26.16
C SER A 354 -50.68 13.35 -27.40
N LEU A 355 -50.43 12.75 -28.59
CA LEU A 355 -51.09 13.07 -29.88
C LEU A 355 -50.52 12.20 -31.04
N GLY A 356 -51.42 11.54 -31.78
CA GLY A 356 -51.33 11.18 -33.22
C GLY A 356 -50.09 10.45 -33.82
N GLY A 357 -50.32 9.29 -34.46
CA GLY A 357 -49.37 8.67 -35.43
C GLY A 357 -49.45 9.30 -36.85
N PRO A 358 -49.12 8.59 -37.97
CA PRO A 358 -48.86 7.14 -38.08
C PRO A 358 -47.79 6.65 -39.13
N VAL A 359 -47.62 5.31 -39.21
CA VAL A 359 -47.04 4.45 -40.29
C VAL A 359 -45.56 4.57 -40.75
N THR A 360 -44.78 3.48 -40.59
CA THR A 360 -44.18 2.61 -41.67
C THR A 360 -42.99 1.78 -41.15
N GLY A 361 -42.76 0.57 -41.69
CA GLY A 361 -41.50 -0.18 -41.52
C GLY A 361 -41.61 -1.57 -40.88
N GLU A 362 -42.14 -2.55 -41.61
CA GLU A 362 -42.18 -3.98 -41.26
C GLU A 362 -40.85 -4.70 -41.64
N PHE A 363 -40.78 -6.02 -41.35
CA PHE A 363 -39.73 -7.03 -41.61
C PHE A 363 -38.78 -7.33 -40.44
N GLY A 364 -38.63 -8.58 -39.97
CA GLY A 364 -39.38 -9.81 -40.31
C GLY A 364 -38.82 -11.03 -39.56
N VAL A 365 -39.70 -11.95 -39.15
CA VAL A 365 -39.34 -13.22 -38.46
C VAL A 365 -39.65 -14.40 -39.39
N PRO A 366 -38.84 -15.46 -39.37
CA PRO A 366 -39.39 -16.81 -39.40
C PRO A 366 -38.69 -17.74 -38.38
N GLY A 367 -39.34 -18.73 -37.77
CA GLY A 367 -40.73 -19.16 -37.83
C GLY A 367 -40.85 -20.56 -37.19
N LEU A 368 -41.91 -20.84 -36.44
CA LEU A 368 -42.16 -22.16 -35.85
C LEU A 368 -42.74 -23.14 -36.88
N SER A 369 -42.47 -24.43 -36.71
CA SER A 369 -43.37 -25.51 -37.13
C SER A 369 -43.42 -26.61 -36.05
N SER A 370 -44.50 -27.39 -36.04
CA SER A 370 -45.00 -28.13 -34.88
C SER A 370 -45.11 -29.64 -35.11
N GLY A 371 -45.06 -30.42 -34.02
CA GLY A 371 -45.29 -31.87 -34.00
C GLY A 371 -45.41 -32.39 -32.56
N GLU A 372 -46.51 -33.09 -32.26
CA GLU A 372 -46.99 -33.47 -30.92
C GLU A 372 -46.85 -35.00 -30.68
N PRO A 373 -47.28 -35.58 -29.53
CA PRO A 373 -46.61 -35.60 -28.22
C PRO A 373 -46.04 -36.98 -27.82
N GLY A 374 -45.12 -36.98 -26.84
CA GLY A 374 -44.70 -38.19 -26.12
C GLY A 374 -44.28 -37.90 -24.66
N ARG A 375 -44.85 -38.66 -23.71
CA ARG A 375 -44.50 -38.73 -22.28
C ARG A 375 -44.51 -40.22 -21.86
N PRO A 376 -43.90 -40.63 -20.74
CA PRO A 376 -43.16 -39.87 -19.71
C PRO A 376 -41.64 -40.16 -19.76
N GLU A 377 -40.76 -39.52 -18.98
CA GLU A 377 -40.49 -39.81 -17.56
C GLU A 377 -40.05 -38.60 -16.73
N GLN A 378 -40.04 -38.76 -15.41
CA GLN A 378 -39.87 -37.69 -14.43
C GLN A 378 -38.41 -37.45 -14.04
N GLY A 379 -37.90 -36.25 -14.31
CA GLY A 379 -36.86 -35.62 -13.50
C GLY A 379 -37.41 -34.33 -12.91
N PRO A 380 -37.46 -34.13 -11.58
CA PRO A 380 -37.95 -32.89 -10.99
C PRO A 380 -36.99 -31.75 -11.37
N GLY A 381 -37.51 -30.77 -12.11
CA GLY A 381 -36.72 -29.68 -12.65
C GLY A 381 -36.41 -28.58 -11.63
N ALA A 382 -35.42 -27.76 -11.96
CA ALA A 382 -35.22 -26.47 -11.31
C ALA A 382 -36.44 -25.56 -11.56
N GLN A 383 -37.01 -25.01 -10.48
CA GLN A 383 -37.86 -23.83 -10.54
C GLN A 383 -37.61 -22.91 -9.33
N SER A 384 -37.79 -21.61 -9.60
CA SER A 384 -38.03 -20.53 -8.62
C SER A 384 -37.05 -20.39 -7.45
N ALA A 385 -36.15 -19.41 -7.57
CA ALA A 385 -35.51 -18.81 -6.41
C ALA A 385 -36.59 -18.20 -5.48
N PRO A 386 -36.63 -18.56 -4.19
CA PRO A 386 -37.42 -17.85 -3.20
C PRO A 386 -36.78 -16.48 -2.94
N SER A 387 -37.62 -15.46 -2.75
CA SER A 387 -37.17 -14.14 -2.32
C SER A 387 -36.48 -14.21 -0.96
N LEU A 388 -35.26 -13.67 -0.87
CA LEU A 388 -34.52 -13.53 0.38
C LEU A 388 -35.26 -12.56 1.31
N ARG A 389 -36.01 -13.11 2.26
CA ARG A 389 -36.37 -12.42 3.50
C ARG A 389 -35.28 -12.74 4.54
N PRO A 390 -34.77 -11.75 5.30
CA PRO A 390 -33.83 -12.03 6.39
C PRO A 390 -34.48 -12.92 7.45
N MET A 391 -33.75 -13.89 7.98
CA MET A 391 -34.18 -14.63 9.18
C MET A 391 -33.78 -13.87 10.46
N PRO A 392 -34.58 -13.91 11.54
CA PRO A 392 -34.23 -13.27 12.82
C PRO A 392 -33.04 -13.96 13.51
N ALA A 393 -32.29 -13.20 14.31
CA ALA A 393 -31.02 -13.63 14.91
C ALA A 393 -31.10 -14.81 15.90
N GLU A 394 -32.29 -15.18 16.37
CA GLU A 394 -32.50 -16.18 17.42
C GLU A 394 -32.39 -17.64 16.93
N GLN A 395 -32.30 -17.89 15.61
CA GLN A 395 -32.13 -19.24 15.04
C GLN A 395 -30.70 -19.54 14.55
N ALA A 396 -29.74 -18.61 14.74
CA ALA A 396 -28.34 -18.81 14.34
C ALA A 396 -27.50 -19.63 15.33
N PHE A 397 -27.98 -19.82 16.57
CA PHE A 397 -27.22 -20.47 17.65
C PHE A 397 -27.94 -21.72 18.17
N GLY A 398 -27.53 -22.88 17.64
CA GLY A 398 -28.00 -24.19 18.12
C GLY A 398 -27.32 -24.61 19.43
N VAL A 399 -28.13 -24.96 20.44
CA VAL A 399 -27.68 -25.52 21.71
C VAL A 399 -27.02 -26.90 21.49
N PRO A 400 -25.79 -27.15 21.98
CA PRO A 400 -25.14 -28.46 21.82
C PRO A 400 -25.76 -29.53 22.75
N PRO A 401 -25.86 -30.80 22.32
CA PRO A 401 -26.46 -31.86 23.12
C PRO A 401 -25.53 -32.33 24.25
N ALA A 402 -26.09 -32.55 25.43
CA ALA A 402 -25.38 -33.11 26.58
C ALA A 402 -24.88 -34.54 26.32
N HIS A 403 -23.61 -34.82 26.65
CA HIS A 403 -23.03 -36.17 26.62
C HIS A 403 -23.04 -36.80 28.01
N ALA A 404 -23.50 -38.05 28.10
CA ALA A 404 -23.47 -38.86 29.31
C ALA A 404 -22.07 -39.48 29.54
N PRO A 405 -21.70 -39.83 30.79
CA PRO A 405 -20.34 -40.24 31.13
C PRO A 405 -20.08 -41.73 30.87
N THR A 406 -18.84 -42.06 30.52
CA THR A 406 -18.28 -43.42 30.58
C THR A 406 -17.09 -43.49 31.56
N PRO A 407 -16.84 -44.64 32.21
CA PRO A 407 -16.12 -44.68 33.49
C PRO A 407 -14.60 -44.74 33.38
N ALA A 408 -13.94 -44.29 34.45
CA ALA A 408 -12.50 -44.21 34.59
C ALA A 408 -11.80 -45.56 34.79
N TYR A 409 -10.52 -45.61 34.43
CA TYR A 409 -9.53 -46.55 34.96
C TYR A 409 -8.29 -45.75 35.40
N PRO A 410 -7.86 -45.82 36.68
CA PRO A 410 -6.69 -45.09 37.15
C PRO A 410 -5.40 -45.90 36.94
N GLY A 411 -4.37 -45.26 36.38
CA GLY A 411 -2.99 -45.76 36.33
C GLY A 411 -2.04 -44.65 36.80
N PRO A 412 -1.02 -44.95 37.62
CA PRO A 412 -0.29 -43.92 38.35
C PRO A 412 0.68 -43.10 37.49
N VAL A 413 0.95 -41.89 37.99
CA VAL A 413 1.83 -40.88 37.40
C VAL A 413 3.23 -41.44 37.15
N ALA A 414 3.77 -41.17 35.96
CA ALA A 414 5.19 -41.27 35.66
C ALA A 414 5.62 -39.95 34.99
N GLU A 415 6.34 -39.10 35.73
CA GLU A 415 6.93 -37.89 35.18
C GLU A 415 7.89 -38.25 34.04
N ARG A 416 7.71 -37.59 32.88
CA ARG A 416 8.73 -37.53 31.83
C ARG A 416 9.10 -36.06 31.61
N PRO A 417 10.34 -35.64 31.96
CA PRO A 417 10.81 -34.32 31.62
C PRO A 417 11.11 -34.27 30.11
N GLY A 418 10.23 -33.64 29.35
CA GLY A 418 10.42 -33.48 27.90
C GLY A 418 9.15 -33.21 27.09
N GLY A 419 8.66 -31.97 27.13
CA GLY A 419 7.87 -31.38 26.05
C GLY A 419 8.74 -30.34 25.35
N ALA A 420 9.29 -30.58 24.15
CA ALA A 420 8.56 -30.57 22.89
C ALA A 420 7.83 -29.22 22.69
N GLY A 421 8.46 -28.33 21.91
CA GLY A 421 7.91 -27.02 21.57
C GLY A 421 6.67 -27.16 20.69
N GLY A 422 5.50 -27.27 21.32
CA GLY A 422 4.23 -27.11 20.62
C GLY A 422 4.09 -25.68 20.13
N SER A 423 3.75 -25.52 18.87
CA SER A 423 3.27 -24.24 18.34
C SER A 423 1.91 -23.93 18.98
N SER A 424 1.93 -23.25 20.13
CA SER A 424 0.73 -22.68 20.74
C SER A 424 0.31 -21.50 19.87
N ARG A 425 -0.64 -21.73 18.96
CA ARG A 425 -1.37 -20.61 18.35
C ARG A 425 -2.00 -19.79 19.50
N PRO A 426 -1.92 -18.45 19.46
CA PRO A 426 -2.66 -17.60 20.39
C PRO A 426 -4.16 -17.95 20.37
N SER A 427 -4.85 -17.72 21.50
CA SER A 427 -6.30 -17.93 21.53
C SER A 427 -6.97 -17.01 20.50
N PRO A 428 -7.92 -17.49 19.68
CA PRO A 428 -8.67 -16.64 18.76
C PRO A 428 -9.58 -15.63 19.48
N SER A 429 -9.68 -15.69 20.81
CA SER A 429 -10.36 -14.69 21.63
C SER A 429 -9.53 -13.43 21.86
N ILE A 430 -8.21 -13.45 21.69
CA ILE A 430 -7.32 -12.34 22.06
C ILE A 430 -7.63 -11.12 21.20
N PHE A 431 -7.90 -10.00 21.88
CA PHE A 431 -8.19 -8.71 21.26
C PHE A 431 -6.99 -7.77 21.45
N GLY A 432 -6.61 -7.01 20.44
CA GLY A 432 -5.48 -6.10 20.51
C GLY A 432 -5.71 -4.81 19.74
N LEU A 433 -5.02 -3.75 20.14
CA LEU A 433 -5.12 -2.43 19.52
C LEU A 433 -3.74 -1.80 19.38
N LEU A 434 -3.63 -0.94 18.38
CA LEU A 434 -2.55 0.03 18.22
C LEU A 434 -3.19 1.41 18.08
N THR A 435 -2.91 2.30 19.03
CA THR A 435 -3.36 3.70 18.97
C THR A 435 -2.18 4.61 18.72
N VAL A 436 -2.22 5.36 17.63
CA VAL A 436 -1.23 6.39 17.28
C VAL A 436 -1.80 7.76 17.64
N PHE A 437 -1.07 8.48 18.47
CA PHE A 437 -1.36 9.85 18.88
C PHE A 437 -0.35 10.81 18.22
N THR A 438 -0.85 11.78 17.47
CA THR A 438 -0.07 12.95 17.07
C THR A 438 -0.24 14.01 18.15
N LEU A 439 0.84 14.39 18.82
CA LEU A 439 0.83 15.33 19.93
C LEU A 439 0.93 16.78 19.46
N ILE A 440 0.44 17.69 20.29
CA ILE A 440 0.68 19.13 20.17
C ILE A 440 2.15 19.40 20.56
N ASP A 441 2.86 20.27 19.82
CA ASP A 441 4.25 20.60 20.14
C ASP A 441 4.41 21.14 21.58
N GLY A 442 5.52 20.79 22.22
CA GLY A 442 5.78 21.06 23.63
C GLY A 442 4.98 20.24 24.66
N THR A 443 3.95 19.47 24.25
CA THR A 443 3.12 18.69 25.20
C THR A 443 3.64 17.27 25.50
N GLY A 444 4.69 16.82 24.80
CA GLY A 444 5.26 15.47 24.89
C GLY A 444 5.47 14.95 26.32
N GLU A 445 6.17 15.71 27.17
CA GLU A 445 6.42 15.31 28.56
C GLU A 445 5.16 15.23 29.43
N MET A 446 4.11 16.01 29.11
CA MET A 446 2.84 15.94 29.83
C MET A 446 2.08 14.67 29.47
N PHE A 447 2.04 14.33 28.18
CA PHE A 447 1.46 13.09 27.70
C PHE A 447 2.21 11.87 28.25
N ASP A 448 3.55 11.90 28.25
CA ASP A 448 4.38 10.80 28.75
C ASP A 448 4.15 10.53 30.24
N ARG A 449 4.04 11.57 31.08
CA ARG A 449 3.68 11.42 32.51
C ARG A 449 2.26 10.85 32.68
N LEU A 450 1.28 11.37 31.94
CA LEU A 450 -0.11 10.90 31.99
C LEU A 450 -0.23 9.42 31.55
N ALA A 451 0.54 9.02 30.53
CA ALA A 451 0.64 7.63 30.08
C ALA A 451 1.31 6.74 31.12
N GLU A 452 2.39 7.19 31.78
CA GLU A 452 3.08 6.46 32.85
C GLU A 452 2.16 6.21 34.05
N GLU A 453 1.45 7.23 34.54
CA GLU A 453 0.44 7.09 35.61
C GLU A 453 -0.66 6.08 35.23
N THR A 454 -1.07 6.06 33.95
CA THR A 454 -2.09 5.14 33.43
C THR A 454 -1.56 3.71 33.38
N VAL A 455 -0.34 3.48 32.88
CA VAL A 455 0.34 2.17 32.87
C VAL A 455 0.48 1.62 34.30
N GLU A 456 0.83 2.47 35.29
CA GLU A 456 0.90 2.05 36.70
C GLU A 456 -0.46 1.70 37.32
N ALA A 457 -1.55 2.32 36.86
CA ALA A 457 -2.90 2.00 37.30
C ALA A 457 -3.38 0.67 36.68
N VAL A 458 -3.26 0.52 35.36
CA VAL A 458 -3.53 -0.73 34.62
C VAL A 458 -2.79 -1.90 35.26
N ARG A 459 -1.48 -1.76 35.48
CA ARG A 459 -0.62 -2.81 36.08
C ARG A 459 -1.05 -3.24 37.49
N ARG A 460 -1.75 -2.38 38.24
CA ARG A 460 -2.26 -2.70 39.59
C ARG A 460 -3.69 -3.24 39.60
N GLY A 461 -4.53 -2.81 38.65
CA GLY A 461 -5.96 -3.11 38.64
C GLY A 461 -6.40 -4.20 37.65
N GLU A 462 -5.66 -4.43 36.58
CA GLU A 462 -6.14 -5.17 35.41
C GLU A 462 -5.27 -6.41 35.08
N PRO A 463 -5.58 -7.58 35.65
CA PRO A 463 -4.84 -8.81 35.36
C PRO A 463 -5.09 -9.36 33.94
N ASP A 464 -6.16 -8.91 33.28
CA ASP A 464 -6.58 -9.39 31.95
C ASP A 464 -6.10 -8.50 30.79
N THR A 465 -5.46 -7.38 31.12
CA THR A 465 -4.73 -6.51 30.19
C THR A 465 -3.30 -7.04 30.08
N LEU A 466 -3.07 -7.88 29.07
CA LEU A 466 -1.86 -8.70 28.89
C LEU A 466 -0.65 -7.86 28.46
N ILE A 467 -0.87 -6.83 27.64
CA ILE A 467 0.11 -5.81 27.27
C ILE A 467 -0.59 -4.46 27.28
N TYR A 468 0.06 -3.46 27.86
CA TYR A 468 -0.30 -2.05 27.74
C TYR A 468 0.99 -1.23 27.78
N THR A 469 1.44 -0.75 26.62
CA THR A 469 2.75 -0.08 26.47
C THR A 469 2.65 1.18 25.64
N CYS A 470 3.12 2.31 26.18
CA CYS A 470 3.31 3.55 25.42
C CYS A 470 4.74 3.62 24.86
N HIS A 471 4.88 4.05 23.61
CA HIS A 471 6.14 4.19 22.89
C HIS A 471 6.31 5.61 22.34
N SER A 472 7.53 6.15 22.41
CA SER A 472 7.95 7.33 21.65
C SER A 472 8.61 6.92 20.33
N VAL A 473 8.32 7.65 19.26
CA VAL A 473 8.82 7.37 17.91
C VAL A 473 10.11 8.14 17.66
N LYS A 474 11.21 7.43 17.37
CA LYS A 474 12.55 8.06 17.23
C LYS A 474 12.66 9.04 16.06
N SER A 475 11.96 8.77 14.96
CA SER A 475 11.89 9.61 13.76
C SER A 475 10.82 10.69 13.83
N ALA A 476 9.84 10.56 14.73
CA ALA A 476 8.72 11.48 14.88
C ALA A 476 8.52 11.84 16.38
N PRO A 477 9.27 12.82 16.92
CA PRO A 477 9.23 13.16 18.35
C PRO A 477 7.84 13.57 18.88
N LEU A 478 6.96 14.05 17.99
CA LEU A 478 5.57 14.41 18.29
C LEU A 478 4.59 13.22 18.22
N GLN A 479 5.02 12.01 17.88
CA GLN A 479 4.14 10.83 17.87
C GLN A 479 4.32 9.98 19.13
N ARG A 480 3.20 9.42 19.61
CA ARG A 480 3.17 8.36 20.62
C ARG A 480 2.31 7.20 20.14
N ILE A 481 2.79 5.99 20.38
CA ILE A 481 2.10 4.76 19.98
C ILE A 481 1.79 3.97 21.25
N VAL A 482 0.51 3.75 21.54
CA VAL A 482 0.07 2.86 22.61
C VAL A 482 -0.31 1.52 21.99
N TYR A 483 0.29 0.45 22.49
CA TYR A 483 0.06 -0.93 22.06
C TYR A 483 -0.58 -1.73 23.18
N GLU A 484 -1.69 -2.38 22.87
CA GLU A 484 -2.60 -2.98 23.84
C GLU A 484 -2.94 -4.41 23.42
N ILE A 485 -2.93 -5.35 24.35
CA ILE A 485 -3.44 -6.71 24.17
C ILE A 485 -4.26 -7.09 25.40
N TYR A 486 -5.48 -7.57 25.17
CA TYR A 486 -6.41 -8.06 26.18
C TYR A 486 -6.65 -9.56 25.99
N ARG A 487 -7.02 -10.26 27.07
CA ARG A 487 -7.40 -11.69 27.01
C ARG A 487 -8.55 -11.94 26.03
N ASP A 488 -9.49 -11.01 26.00
CA ASP A 488 -10.70 -11.01 25.18
C ASP A 488 -11.33 -9.61 25.08
N GLU A 489 -12.35 -9.47 24.23
CA GLU A 489 -13.11 -8.23 24.02
C GLU A 489 -13.86 -7.76 25.29
N VAL A 490 -14.19 -8.68 26.21
CA VAL A 490 -14.82 -8.32 27.50
C VAL A 490 -13.81 -7.62 28.41
N ALA A 491 -12.58 -8.13 28.50
CA ALA A 491 -11.50 -7.47 29.22
C ALA A 491 -11.20 -6.06 28.68
N TYR A 492 -11.31 -5.86 27.36
CA TYR A 492 -11.23 -4.52 26.76
C TYR A 492 -12.40 -3.61 27.16
N ALA A 493 -13.64 -4.11 27.13
CA ALA A 493 -14.81 -3.35 27.56
C ALA A 493 -14.77 -3.00 29.07
N ASP A 494 -14.15 -3.84 29.89
CA ASP A 494 -13.90 -3.57 31.31
C ASP A 494 -12.74 -2.58 31.53
N HIS A 495 -11.68 -2.62 30.69
CA HIS A 495 -10.60 -1.62 30.67
C HIS A 495 -11.14 -0.22 30.35
N GLN A 496 -11.97 -0.07 29.30
CA GLN A 496 -12.56 1.21 28.91
C GLN A 496 -13.35 1.91 30.03
N ARG A 497 -13.88 1.15 31.00
CA ARG A 497 -14.70 1.65 32.12
C ARG A 497 -13.88 2.00 33.37
N GLN A 498 -12.56 1.84 33.34
CA GLN A 498 -11.73 2.15 34.50
C GLN A 498 -11.52 3.67 34.65
N ALA A 499 -11.57 4.16 35.88
CA ALA A 499 -11.43 5.59 36.18
C ALA A 499 -10.10 6.20 35.69
N HIS A 500 -9.01 5.42 35.63
CA HIS A 500 -7.74 5.88 35.04
C HIS A 500 -7.79 5.98 33.51
N VAL A 501 -8.59 5.16 32.83
CA VAL A 501 -8.80 5.25 31.38
C VAL A 501 -9.70 6.43 31.04
N GLU A 502 -10.79 6.64 31.80
CA GLU A 502 -11.62 7.86 31.69
C GLU A 502 -10.77 9.13 31.88
N ARG A 503 -9.90 9.14 32.90
CA ARG A 503 -8.94 10.23 33.14
C ARG A 503 -7.94 10.41 31.99
N PHE A 504 -7.36 9.32 31.48
CA PHE A 504 -6.44 9.35 30.34
C PHE A 504 -7.11 9.95 29.10
N VAL A 505 -8.35 9.52 28.79
CA VAL A 505 -9.15 10.03 27.67
C VAL A 505 -9.49 11.51 27.83
N ALA A 506 -9.83 11.96 29.04
CA ALA A 506 -10.17 13.36 29.30
C ALA A 506 -8.95 14.29 29.26
N GLU A 507 -7.86 13.96 29.95
CA GLU A 507 -6.69 14.84 30.07
C GLU A 507 -5.89 14.92 28.77
N ARG A 508 -5.82 13.83 27.97
CA ARG A 508 -5.06 13.81 26.70
C ARG A 508 -5.64 14.73 25.62
N GLN A 509 -6.92 15.14 25.69
CA GLN A 509 -7.54 16.01 24.68
C GLN A 509 -6.80 17.34 24.51
N ASN A 510 -6.17 17.84 25.57
CA ASN A 510 -5.39 19.08 25.55
C ASN A 510 -3.91 18.89 25.11
N MET A 511 -3.54 17.67 24.67
CA MET A 511 -2.18 17.28 24.34
C MET A 511 -2.06 16.63 22.95
N VAL A 512 -3.19 16.33 22.30
CA VAL A 512 -3.28 15.50 21.09
C VAL A 512 -3.98 16.27 19.97
N LEU A 513 -3.33 16.34 18.80
CA LEU A 513 -3.90 16.86 17.55
C LEU A 513 -4.76 15.80 16.83
N ALA A 514 -4.30 14.54 16.79
CA ALA A 514 -4.99 13.46 16.09
C ALA A 514 -4.82 12.12 16.84
N THR A 515 -5.83 11.26 16.76
CA THR A 515 -5.83 9.91 17.33
C THR A 515 -6.30 8.91 16.26
N ASN A 516 -5.41 8.00 15.86
CA ASN A 516 -5.72 6.92 14.93
C ASN A 516 -5.71 5.59 15.68
N VAL A 517 -6.79 4.81 15.60
CA VAL A 517 -6.94 3.52 16.29
C VAL A 517 -7.01 2.40 15.27
N ILE A 518 -6.23 1.34 15.49
CA ILE A 518 -6.13 0.17 14.61
C ILE A 518 -6.36 -1.09 15.44
N GLU A 519 -7.39 -1.87 15.11
CA GLU A 519 -7.65 -3.17 15.72
C GLU A 519 -6.71 -4.26 15.16
N LEU A 520 -6.26 -5.16 16.02
CA LEU A 520 -5.23 -6.15 15.72
C LEU A 520 -5.64 -7.59 16.09
N ASN A 521 -5.34 -8.52 15.20
CA ASN A 521 -5.48 -9.97 15.43
C ASN A 521 -4.11 -10.62 15.67
N VAL A 522 -3.94 -11.32 16.80
CA VAL A 522 -2.66 -11.94 17.18
C VAL A 522 -2.50 -13.32 16.54
N ASN A 523 -1.97 -13.37 15.32
CA ASN A 523 -1.78 -14.63 14.57
C ASN A 523 -0.67 -15.54 15.11
N ALA A 524 0.40 -14.94 15.65
CA ALA A 524 1.53 -15.64 16.28
C ALA A 524 2.25 -14.67 17.24
N ALA A 525 2.73 -15.17 18.37
CA ALA A 525 3.46 -14.36 19.35
C ALA A 525 4.62 -15.16 19.98
N LYS A 526 5.72 -14.47 20.27
CA LYS A 526 6.76 -14.92 21.18
C LYS A 526 6.80 -13.96 22.36
N VAL A 527 6.08 -14.31 23.43
CA VAL A 527 6.05 -13.50 24.64
C VAL A 527 7.24 -13.88 25.53
N LEU A 528 7.96 -12.87 25.99
CA LEU A 528 8.91 -12.97 27.09
C LEU A 528 8.45 -11.96 28.16
N PRO A 529 8.50 -12.29 29.46
CA PRO A 529 8.28 -11.30 30.49
C PRO A 529 9.34 -10.21 30.35
N LEU A 530 8.92 -8.98 30.08
CA LEU A 530 9.83 -7.83 30.09
C LEU A 530 10.45 -7.70 31.49
N PRO A 531 11.76 -7.40 31.62
CA PRO A 531 12.38 -7.18 32.92
C PRO A 531 11.70 -5.99 33.60
N THR A 532 10.91 -6.26 34.64
CA THR A 532 9.97 -5.31 35.27
C THR A 532 10.65 -4.34 36.25
N ALA A 533 11.77 -3.76 35.83
CA ALA A 533 12.32 -2.48 36.29
C ALA A 533 13.61 -2.16 35.52
N PHE A 534 13.66 -1.01 34.83
CA PHE A 534 14.93 -0.29 34.70
C PHE A 534 15.14 0.47 36.00
N ARG A 535 16.08 0.00 36.84
CA ARG A 535 16.66 0.89 37.85
C ARG A 535 17.60 1.84 37.13
N ILE A 536 17.20 3.11 37.06
CA ILE A 536 18.08 4.24 36.76
C ILE A 536 18.84 4.60 38.05
#